data_AF-A0A7S4MSV1-F1
#
_entry.id   AF-A0A7S4MSV1-F1
#
_cell.length_a   1.000
_cell.length_b   1.000
_cell.length_c   1.000
_cell.angle_alpha   90.00
_cell.angle_beta   90.00
_cell.angle_gamma   90.00
#
_symmetry.space_group_name_H-M   'P 1'
#
loop_
_entity.id
_entity.type
_entity.pdbx_description
1 polymer ?
#
loop_
_entity_poly.entity_id
_entity_poly.type
_entity_poly.pdbx_seq_one_letter_code
_entity_poly.pdbx_strand_id
1 'polypeptide(L)'
;MKPDWDKLMEAFKDSETQLVADVDCTAEGKPICDDAGVKGFPSLKYGDPSDLQDYQGGRDYDSLEKFVKESLKPVCSPANLDLCDDEKKAEIEKLQAMSDEDLAASIETESKKLEDAEEEFKS
;
A
#
# COMPACT_ATOMS: atom_id res chain seq x y z
N MET A 1 15.29 15.30 11.29
CA MET A 1 14.12 14.47 10.96
C MET A 1 13.11 14.41 12.09
N LYS A 2 13.46 13.99 13.32
CA LYS A 2 12.45 13.83 14.40
C LYS A 2 11.49 15.03 14.58
N PRO A 3 11.94 16.30 14.65
CA PRO A 3 11.00 17.42 14.78
C PRO A 3 10.01 17.55 13.60
N ASP A 4 10.48 17.35 12.37
CA ASP A 4 9.64 17.39 11.17
C ASP A 4 8.68 16.19 11.11
N TRP A 5 9.13 15.01 11.56
CA TRP A 5 8.32 13.80 11.65
C TRP A 5 7.22 13.92 12.71
N ASP A 6 7.55 14.45 13.89
CA ASP A 6 6.57 14.71 14.95
C ASP A 6 5.51 15.72 14.48
N LYS A 7 5.92 16.75 13.74
CA LYS A 7 5.00 17.71 13.12
C LYS A 7 4.11 17.05 12.04
N LEU A 8 4.66 16.13 11.25
CA LEU A 8 3.92 15.38 10.24
C LEU A 8 2.87 14.46 10.88
N MET A 9 3.25 13.70 11.92
CA MET A 9 2.31 12.85 12.66
C MET A 9 1.15 13.66 13.24
N GLU A 10 1.45 14.81 13.84
CA GLU A 10 0.41 15.71 14.36
C GLU A 10 -0.53 16.22 13.26
N ALA A 11 -0.02 16.51 12.06
CA ALA A 11 -0.82 16.97 10.93
C ALA A 11 -1.79 15.92 10.38
N PHE A 12 -1.50 14.62 10.55
CA PHE A 12 -2.31 13.51 10.04
C PHE A 12 -2.97 12.67 11.15
N LYS A 13 -2.86 13.05 12.42
CA LYS A 13 -3.36 12.26 13.56
C LYS A 13 -4.86 11.95 13.51
N ASP A 14 -5.66 12.84 12.92
CA ASP A 14 -7.11 12.74 12.81
C ASP A 14 -7.56 12.30 11.40
N SER A 15 -6.62 11.86 10.55
CA SER A 15 -6.94 11.39 9.20
C SER A 15 -7.55 10.00 9.25
N GLU A 16 -8.72 9.82 8.63
CA GLU A 16 -9.39 8.52 8.54
C GLU A 16 -8.69 7.57 7.56
N THR A 17 -7.87 8.10 6.65
CA THR A 17 -7.34 7.36 5.50
C THR A 17 -5.82 7.32 5.44
N GLN A 18 -5.13 8.12 6.26
CA GLN A 18 -3.67 8.26 6.21
C GLN A 18 -3.09 8.11 7.61
N LEU A 19 -2.16 7.17 7.77
CA LEU A 19 -1.44 6.97 9.01
C LEU A 19 0.03 7.36 8.82
N VAL A 20 0.53 8.18 9.74
CA VAL A 20 1.96 8.44 9.90
C VAL A 20 2.32 8.00 11.31
N ALA A 21 3.26 7.07 11.43
CA ALA A 21 3.66 6.48 12.71
C ALA A 21 5.15 6.17 12.74
N ASP A 22 5.72 6.12 13.94
CA ASP A 22 7.04 5.55 14.19
C ASP A 22 6.92 4.18 14.89
N VAL A 23 7.93 3.34 14.68
CA VAL A 23 8.02 2.01 15.29
C VAL A 23 9.39 1.87 15.94
N ASP A 24 9.42 1.52 17.22
CA ASP A 24 10.66 1.19 17.92
C ASP A 24 11.11 -0.24 17.57
N CYS A 25 11.97 -0.34 16.56
CA CYS A 25 12.57 -1.59 16.11
C CYS A 25 13.58 -2.20 17.10
N THR A 26 13.89 -1.53 18.22
CA THR A 26 14.81 -2.04 19.25
C THR A 26 14.10 -2.67 20.44
N ALA A 27 12.77 -2.54 20.50
CA ALA A 27 11.91 -3.07 21.55
C ALA A 27 10.83 -3.98 20.95
N GLU A 28 9.57 -3.80 21.35
CA GLU A 28 8.44 -4.64 20.95
C GLU A 28 8.13 -4.55 19.44
N GLY A 29 8.56 -3.48 18.76
CA GLY A 29 8.35 -3.28 17.32
C GLY A 29 9.31 -4.07 16.42
N LYS A 30 10.28 -4.81 17.00
CA LYS A 30 11.28 -5.56 16.21
C LYS A 30 10.67 -6.48 15.15
N PRO A 31 9.63 -7.30 15.42
CA PRO A 31 9.05 -8.19 14.41
C PRO A 31 8.51 -7.43 13.19
N ILE A 32 7.83 -6.30 13.42
CA ILE A 32 7.30 -5.44 12.35
C ILE A 32 8.44 -4.92 11.47
N CYS A 33 9.55 -4.51 12.09
CA CYS A 33 10.69 -3.99 11.36
C CYS A 33 11.45 -5.07 10.59
N ASP A 34 11.54 -6.28 11.13
CA ASP A 34 12.14 -7.44 10.45
C ASP A 34 11.31 -7.81 9.21
N ASP A 35 9.98 -7.93 9.35
CA ASP A 35 9.06 -8.26 8.26
C ASP A 35 9.06 -7.18 7.18
N ALA A 36 9.15 -5.91 7.57
CA ALA A 36 9.31 -4.80 6.64
C ALA A 36 10.73 -4.74 6.01
N GLY A 37 11.67 -5.59 6.43
CA GLY A 37 13.03 -5.64 5.87
C GLY A 37 13.90 -4.44 6.26
N VAL A 38 13.69 -3.84 7.43
CA VAL A 38 14.47 -2.69 7.92
C VAL A 38 15.88 -3.15 8.32
N LYS A 39 16.90 -2.63 7.63
CA LYS A 39 18.32 -2.99 7.83
C LYS A 39 19.14 -1.97 8.62
N GLY A 40 18.55 -0.80 8.90
CA GLY A 40 19.23 0.30 9.58
C GLY A 40 18.27 1.45 9.91
N PHE A 41 18.71 2.36 10.78
CA PHE A 41 17.87 3.45 11.28
C PHE A 41 18.48 4.83 10.97
N PRO A 42 17.66 5.86 10.67
CA PRO A 42 16.22 5.77 10.41
C PRO A 42 15.90 5.31 8.97
N SER A 43 15.00 4.34 8.83
CA SER A 43 14.40 3.92 7.55
C SER A 43 12.96 4.41 7.47
N LEU A 44 12.55 4.93 6.31
CA LEU A 44 11.19 5.38 6.06
C LEU A 44 10.57 4.48 4.99
N LYS A 45 9.35 4.04 5.24
CA LYS A 45 8.58 3.18 4.34
C LYS A 45 7.16 3.72 4.18
N TYR A 46 6.53 3.40 3.05
CA TYR A 46 5.19 3.86 2.72
C TYR A 46 4.43 2.82 1.91
N GLY A 47 3.09 2.92 1.87
CA GLY A 47 2.23 2.05 1.07
C GLY A 47 1.28 1.23 1.93
N ASP A 48 0.80 0.13 1.37
CA ASP A 48 0.00 -0.84 2.10
C ASP A 48 0.87 -1.59 3.12
N PRO A 49 0.38 -1.91 4.33
CA PRO A 49 1.13 -2.70 5.30
C PRO A 49 1.64 -4.05 4.76
N SER A 50 0.96 -4.62 3.76
CA SER A 50 1.34 -5.87 3.09
C SER A 50 2.37 -5.68 1.99
N ASP A 51 2.59 -4.44 1.52
CA ASP A 51 3.52 -4.11 0.44
C ASP A 51 4.17 -2.72 0.65
N LEU A 52 4.99 -2.64 1.70
CA LEU A 52 5.69 -1.41 2.05
C LEU A 52 6.91 -1.15 1.15
N GLN A 53 6.90 0.00 0.49
CA GLN A 53 7.97 0.50 -0.37
C GLN A 53 8.93 1.42 0.38
N ASP A 54 10.19 1.46 -0.06
CA ASP A 54 11.20 2.34 0.53
C ASP A 54 11.01 3.80 0.10
N TYR A 55 10.97 4.71 1.08
CA TYR A 55 10.90 6.14 0.80
C TYR A 55 12.29 6.75 0.58
N GLN A 56 12.52 7.28 -0.62
CA GLN A 56 13.79 7.92 -1.04
C GLN A 56 13.66 9.43 -1.28
N GLY A 57 12.54 10.04 -0.90
CA GLY A 57 12.30 11.47 -1.10
C GLY A 57 12.93 12.38 -0.02
N GLY A 58 12.61 13.67 -0.09
CA GLY A 58 13.05 14.67 0.89
C GLY A 58 12.50 14.40 2.29
N ARG A 59 13.33 14.61 3.32
CA ARG A 59 13.00 14.27 4.73
C ARG A 59 12.71 15.49 5.61
N ASP A 60 12.53 16.65 4.99
CA ASP A 60 11.95 17.84 5.62
C ASP A 60 10.42 17.76 5.62
N TYR A 61 9.77 18.55 6.48
CA TYR A 61 8.32 18.51 6.64
C TYR A 61 7.56 18.78 5.33
N ASP A 62 7.96 19.78 4.54
CA ASP A 62 7.23 20.17 3.33
C ASP A 62 7.28 19.06 2.27
N SER A 63 8.45 18.45 2.09
CA SER A 63 8.62 17.29 1.20
C SER A 63 7.77 16.08 1.61
N LEU A 64 7.75 15.77 2.91
CA LEU A 64 6.99 14.64 3.45
C LEU A 64 5.48 14.89 3.38
N GLU A 65 5.03 16.08 3.76
CA GLU A 65 3.61 16.45 3.74
C GLU A 65 3.06 16.39 2.32
N LYS A 66 3.81 16.93 1.35
CA LYS A 66 3.46 16.84 -0.06
C LYS A 66 3.33 15.38 -0.51
N PHE A 67 4.30 14.54 -0.14
CA PHE A 67 4.27 13.12 -0.50
C PHE A 67 3.03 12.39 0.06
N VAL A 68 2.74 12.56 1.35
CA VAL A 68 1.55 11.96 1.96
C VAL A 68 0.28 12.43 1.24
N LYS A 69 0.17 13.74 1.00
CA LYS A 69 -0.99 14.34 0.32
C LYS A 69 -1.13 13.89 -1.13
N GLU A 70 -0.06 13.66 -1.88
CA GLU A 70 -0.16 13.34 -3.31
C GLU A 70 -0.18 11.83 -3.59
N SER A 71 0.54 11.04 -2.79
CA SER A 71 0.81 9.63 -3.09
C SER A 71 0.08 8.64 -2.19
N LEU A 72 -0.35 9.05 -0.99
CA LEU A 72 -1.00 8.16 -0.01
C LEU A 72 -2.49 8.47 0.13
N LYS A 73 -3.19 8.68 -0.98
CA LYS A 73 -4.65 8.81 -0.96
C LYS A 73 -5.29 7.45 -1.17
N PRO A 74 -6.50 7.22 -0.63
CA PRO A 74 -7.35 6.14 -1.07
C PRO A 74 -7.49 6.15 -2.60
N VAL A 75 -7.44 4.96 -3.18
CA VAL A 75 -7.68 4.73 -4.61
C VAL A 75 -8.89 3.82 -4.77
N CYS A 76 -9.48 3.83 -5.96
CA CYS A 76 -10.52 2.87 -6.34
C CYS A 76 -10.07 1.45 -5.98
N SER A 77 -10.81 0.80 -5.09
CA SER A 77 -10.55 -0.57 -4.62
C SER A 77 -11.84 -1.19 -4.10
N PRO A 78 -11.87 -2.51 -3.84
CA PRO A 78 -13.02 -3.16 -3.22
C PRO A 78 -13.45 -2.58 -1.87
N ALA A 79 -12.55 -1.89 -1.17
CA ALA A 79 -12.82 -1.20 0.08
C ALA A 79 -13.24 0.27 -0.11
N ASN A 80 -12.98 0.88 -1.27
CA ASN A 80 -13.28 2.29 -1.59
C ASN A 80 -13.99 2.40 -2.95
N LEU A 81 -15.16 1.76 -3.08
CA LEU A 81 -15.92 1.71 -4.34
C LEU A 81 -16.43 3.09 -4.80
N ASP A 82 -16.58 4.03 -3.88
CA ASP A 82 -16.97 5.42 -4.15
C ASP A 82 -15.91 6.20 -4.94
N LEU A 83 -14.67 5.72 -4.95
CA LEU A 83 -13.56 6.30 -5.72
C LEU A 83 -13.41 5.68 -7.12
N CYS A 84 -14.26 4.71 -7.46
CA CYS A 84 -14.27 4.05 -8.76
C CYS A 84 -15.23 4.75 -9.74
N ASP A 85 -14.88 4.71 -11.02
CA ASP A 85 -15.84 4.99 -12.08
C ASP A 85 -16.91 3.87 -12.17
N ASP A 86 -18.04 4.16 -12.82
CA ASP A 86 -19.20 3.25 -12.87
C ASP A 86 -18.85 1.87 -13.46
N GLU A 87 -17.93 1.84 -14.43
CA GLU A 87 -17.50 0.61 -15.09
C GLU A 87 -16.69 -0.28 -14.14
N LYS A 88 -15.64 0.27 -13.52
CA LYS A 88 -14.83 -0.47 -12.55
C LYS A 88 -15.62 -0.89 -11.34
N LYS A 89 -16.53 -0.03 -10.87
CA LYS A 89 -17.40 -0.36 -9.75
C LYS A 89 -18.27 -1.57 -10.06
N ALA A 90 -18.92 -1.59 -11.23
CA ALA A 90 -19.73 -2.72 -11.67
C ALA A 90 -18.91 -4.02 -11.80
N GLU A 91 -17.67 -3.92 -12.29
CA GLU A 91 -16.76 -5.05 -12.38
C GLU A 91 -16.37 -5.58 -10.99
N ILE A 92 -15.97 -4.71 -10.07
CA ILE A 92 -15.61 -5.11 -8.71
C ILE A 92 -16.80 -5.74 -7.99
N GLU A 93 -18.00 -5.16 -8.10
CA GLU A 93 -19.22 -5.72 -7.49
C GLU A 93 -19.55 -7.11 -8.07
N LYS A 94 -19.37 -7.30 -9.38
CA LYS A 94 -19.54 -8.61 -10.01
C LYS A 94 -18.55 -9.64 -9.46
N LEU A 95 -17.28 -9.27 -9.30
CA LEU A 95 -16.24 -10.15 -8.75
C LEU A 95 -16.51 -10.47 -7.27
N GLN A 96 -16.94 -9.49 -6.47
CA GLN A 96 -17.30 -9.68 -5.06
C GLN A 96 -18.55 -10.56 -4.88
N ALA A 97 -19.44 -10.62 -5.88
CA ALA A 97 -20.62 -11.48 -5.84
C ALA A 97 -20.34 -12.94 -6.25
N MET A 98 -19.14 -13.25 -6.76
CA MET A 98 -18.74 -14.62 -7.07
C MET A 98 -18.47 -15.40 -5.78
N SER A 99 -18.61 -16.73 -5.83
CA SER A 99 -18.18 -17.58 -4.72
C SER A 99 -16.66 -17.62 -4.64
N ASP A 100 -16.11 -17.91 -3.45
CA ASP A 100 -14.67 -18.08 -3.27
C ASP A 100 -14.10 -19.16 -4.22
N GLU A 101 -14.86 -20.23 -4.48
CA GLU A 101 -14.49 -21.30 -5.42
C GLU A 101 -14.40 -20.78 -6.86
N ASP A 102 -15.40 -20.02 -7.31
CA ASP A 102 -15.42 -19.47 -8.67
C ASP A 102 -14.33 -18.41 -8.88
N LEU A 103 -14.07 -17.59 -7.84
CA LEU A 103 -13.03 -16.58 -7.87
C LEU A 103 -11.64 -17.24 -7.90
N ALA A 104 -11.42 -18.29 -7.11
CA ALA A 104 -10.18 -19.06 -7.14
C ALA A 104 -9.93 -19.72 -8.50
N ALA A 105 -10.95 -20.33 -9.10
CA ALA A 105 -10.85 -20.92 -10.43
C ALA A 105 -10.52 -19.87 -11.52
N SER A 106 -11.08 -18.66 -11.38
CA SER A 106 -10.79 -17.55 -12.30
C SER A 106 -9.35 -17.06 -12.15
N ILE A 107 -8.86 -16.90 -10.92
CA ILE A 107 -7.46 -16.51 -10.64
C ILE A 107 -6.49 -17.55 -11.22
N GLU A 108 -6.75 -18.84 -11.03
CA GLU A 108 -5.91 -19.91 -11.57
C GLU A 108 -5.86 -19.87 -13.10
N THR A 109 -7.02 -19.68 -13.73
CA THR A 109 -7.15 -19.59 -15.19
C THR A 109 -6.38 -18.39 -15.75
N GLU A 110 -6.53 -17.20 -15.17
CA GLU A 110 -5.84 -16.00 -15.64
C GLU A 110 -4.33 -16.04 -15.32
N SER A 111 -3.93 -16.58 -14.17
CA SER A 111 -2.51 -16.76 -13.83
C SER A 111 -1.81 -17.67 -14.84
N LYS A 112 -2.46 -18.78 -15.23
CA LYS A 112 -1.92 -19.68 -16.25
C LYS A 112 -1.77 -19.00 -17.61
N LYS A 113 -2.73 -18.17 -18.02
CA LYS A 113 -2.62 -17.41 -19.27
C LYS A 113 -1.46 -16.42 -19.24
N LEU A 114 -1.20 -15.79 -18.09
CA LEU A 114 -0.04 -14.91 -17.92
C LEU A 114 1.28 -15.67 -18.04
N GLU A 115 1.37 -16.85 -17.42
CA GLU A 115 2.55 -17.72 -17.55
C GLU A 115 2.79 -18.14 -19.01
N ASP A 116 1.75 -18.64 -19.68
CA ASP A 116 1.83 -19.07 -21.09
C ASP A 116 2.27 -17.90 -22.00
N ALA A 117 1.72 -16.69 -21.79
CA ALA A 117 2.10 -15.49 -22.54
C ALA A 117 3.53 -15.02 -22.27
N GLU A 118 4.00 -15.14 -21.02
CA GLU A 118 5.39 -14.85 -20.68
C GLU A 118 6.37 -15.85 -21.31
N GLU A 119 6.01 -17.13 -21.38
CA GLU A 119 6.83 -18.15 -22.06
C GLU A 119 6.93 -17.87 -23.56
N GLU A 120 5.81 -17.54 -24.21
CA GLU A 120 5.78 -17.17 -25.63
C GLU A 120 6.63 -15.91 -25.90
N PHE A 121 6.53 -14.89 -25.04
CA PHE A 121 7.31 -13.65 -25.21
C PHE A 121 8.83 -13.85 -25.00
N LYS A 122 9.23 -14.81 -24.16
CA LYS A 122 10.65 -15.13 -23.90
C LYS A 122 11.26 -16.07 -24.94
N SER A 123 10.45 -16.70 -25.80
CA SER A 123 10.87 -17.60 -26.88
C SER A 123 11.24 -16.88 -28.18
#